data_AF-A0A929N381-F1
#
_entry.id   AF-A0A929N381-F1
#
_cell.length_a   1.000
_cell.length_b   1.000
_cell.length_c   1.000
_cell.angle_alpha   90.00
_cell.angle_beta   90.00
_cell.angle_gamma   90.00
#
_symmetry.space_group_name_H-M   'P 1'
#
loop_
_entity.id
_entity.type
_entity.pdbx_description
1 polymer ?
#
loop_
_entity_poly.entity_id
_entity_poly.type
_entity_poly.pdbx_seq_one_letter_code
_entity_poly.pdbx_strand_id
1 'polypeptide(L)'
;MAAPRTPAAPKLGWRVIDFVTAAVLAVACGLIFLVWNQVGGAGYELFGNLAPGLGGLATGIWMLGGPLGGFIIRKPGAALFVELLAASVSAALGSQWGITTLYSGLVQGLGAELFFLLFVYRRYTIVTAALAGAGAFCGAWAYEFVTGNYEKA
;
A
#
# COMPACT_ATOMS: atom_id res chain seq x y z
N MET A 1 45.76 11.52 9.08
CA MET A 1 44.55 11.15 9.84
C MET A 1 43.37 11.90 9.24
N ALA A 2 42.40 11.21 8.63
CA ALA A 2 41.18 11.85 8.14
C ALA A 2 40.22 12.07 9.32
N ALA A 3 39.66 13.28 9.46
CA ALA A 3 38.68 13.59 10.50
C ALA A 3 37.44 12.67 10.38
N PRO A 4 36.84 12.22 11.51
CA PRO A 4 35.64 11.40 11.47
C PRO A 4 34.51 12.21 10.82
N ARG A 5 33.96 11.70 9.71
CA ARG A 5 32.77 12.29 9.08
C ARG A 5 31.56 11.96 9.94
N THR A 6 31.03 12.94 10.66
CA THR A 6 29.74 12.81 11.32
C THR A 6 28.67 12.53 10.25
N PRO A 7 27.90 11.43 10.34
CA PRO A 7 26.84 11.16 9.38
C PRO A 7 25.84 12.33 9.38
N ALA A 8 25.61 12.94 8.21
CA ALA A 8 24.61 13.97 8.07
C ALA A 8 23.23 13.41 8.43
N ALA A 9 22.44 14.18 9.20
CA ALA A 9 21.08 13.78 9.57
C ALA A 9 20.22 13.53 8.32
N PRO A 10 19.35 12.51 8.32
CA PRO A 10 18.50 12.19 7.17
C PRO A 10 17.54 13.35 6.86
N LYS A 11 17.49 13.78 5.60
CA LYS A 11 16.57 14.81 5.12
C LYS A 11 15.21 14.18 4.80
N LEU A 12 14.24 14.35 5.69
CA LEU A 12 12.89 13.77 5.57
C LEU A 12 11.92 14.60 4.70
N GLY A 13 12.27 15.83 4.34
CA GLY A 13 11.44 16.68 3.48
C GLY A 13 11.37 16.17 2.04
N TRP A 14 10.19 16.21 1.43
CA TRP A 14 9.98 15.84 0.04
C TRP A 14 10.63 16.85 -0.92
N ARG A 15 11.18 16.35 -2.02
CA ARG A 15 11.69 17.12 -3.15
C ARG A 15 10.78 16.85 -4.35
N VAL A 16 10.88 17.70 -5.36
CA VAL A 16 10.13 17.54 -6.62
C VAL A 16 10.31 16.14 -7.21
N ILE A 17 11.55 15.63 -7.25
CA ILE A 17 11.81 14.29 -7.78
C ILE A 17 11.08 13.19 -7.01
N ASP A 18 10.87 13.36 -5.70
CA ASP A 18 10.18 12.34 -4.90
C ASP A 18 8.68 12.31 -5.23
N PHE A 19 8.06 13.47 -5.50
CA PHE A 19 6.69 13.53 -6.02
C PHE A 19 6.57 12.92 -7.41
N VAL A 20 7.53 13.17 -8.30
CA VAL A 20 7.55 12.57 -9.64
C VAL A 20 7.70 11.05 -9.55
N THR A 21 8.62 10.57 -8.72
CA THR A 21 8.78 9.13 -8.47
C THR A 21 7.51 8.51 -7.91
N ALA A 22 6.86 9.17 -6.94
CA ALA A 22 5.59 8.72 -6.38
C ALA A 22 4.48 8.62 -7.42
N ALA A 23 4.35 9.62 -8.29
CA ALA A 23 3.35 9.63 -9.35
C ALA A 23 3.58 8.49 -10.36
N VAL A 24 4.83 8.25 -10.78
CA VAL A 24 5.17 7.14 -11.69
C VAL A 24 4.84 5.79 -11.04
N LEU A 25 5.23 5.59 -9.77
CA LEU A 25 4.91 4.37 -9.03
C LEU A 25 3.41 4.17 -8.88
N ALA A 26 2.68 5.23 -8.54
CA ALA A 26 1.24 5.17 -8.35
C ALA A 26 0.50 4.84 -9.64
N VAL A 27 0.90 5.43 -10.78
CA VAL A 27 0.31 5.11 -12.08
C VAL A 27 0.59 3.65 -12.45
N ALA A 28 1.84 3.19 -12.29
CA ALA A 28 2.19 1.80 -12.57
C ALA A 28 1.39 0.81 -11.70
N CYS A 29 1.31 1.08 -10.38
CA CYS A 29 0.53 0.25 -9.46
C CYS A 29 -0.97 0.33 -9.75
N GLY A 30 -1.50 1.51 -10.08
CA GLY A 30 -2.91 1.70 -10.40
C GLY A 30 -3.35 0.92 -11.65
N LEU A 31 -2.47 0.82 -12.66
CA LEU A 31 -2.70 -0.04 -13.83
C LEU A 31 -2.62 -1.53 -13.47
N ILE A 32 -1.69 -1.93 -12.60
CA ILE A 32 -1.64 -3.30 -12.05
C ILE A 32 -2.94 -3.61 -11.32
N PHE A 33 -3.43 -2.70 -10.48
CA PHE A 33 -4.69 -2.85 -9.75
C PHE A 33 -5.86 -2.98 -10.70
N LEU A 34 -5.91 -2.15 -11.75
CA LEU A 34 -6.98 -2.22 -12.75
C LEU A 34 -7.10 -3.62 -13.37
N VAL A 35 -5.97 -4.24 -13.75
CA VAL A 35 -5.95 -5.62 -14.27
C VAL A 35 -6.29 -6.62 -13.16
N TRP A 36 -5.72 -6.42 -11.97
CA TRP A 36 -5.92 -7.31 -10.82
C TRP A 36 -7.35 -7.28 -10.28
N ASN A 37 -8.09 -6.19 -10.47
CA ASN A 37 -9.51 -6.11 -10.12
C ASN A 37 -10.32 -7.24 -10.77
N GLN A 38 -9.91 -7.70 -11.96
CA GLN A 38 -10.55 -8.83 -12.65
C GLN A 38 -9.95 -10.16 -12.21
N VAL A 39 -8.63 -10.32 -12.39
CA VAL A 39 -7.93 -11.60 -12.15
C VAL A 39 -7.90 -11.95 -10.67
N GLY A 40 -7.52 -10.99 -9.83
CA GLY A 40 -7.50 -11.11 -8.38
C GLY A 40 -8.89 -11.19 -7.78
N GLY A 41 -9.89 -10.50 -8.35
CA GLY A 41 -11.28 -10.62 -7.95
C GLY A 41 -11.82 -12.04 -8.13
N ALA A 42 -11.63 -12.62 -9.33
CA ALA A 42 -12.00 -14.01 -9.59
C ALA A 42 -11.22 -15.01 -8.71
N GLY A 43 -9.93 -14.75 -8.47
CA GLY A 43 -9.10 -15.53 -7.56
C GLY A 43 -9.61 -15.48 -6.12
N TYR A 44 -9.99 -14.30 -5.63
CA TYR A 44 -10.52 -14.10 -4.28
C TYR A 44 -11.77 -14.96 -4.05
N GLU A 45 -12.71 -14.94 -5.00
CA GLU A 45 -13.92 -15.76 -4.94
C GLU A 45 -13.61 -17.26 -5.00
N LEU A 46 -12.75 -17.68 -5.94
CA LEU A 46 -12.37 -19.07 -6.10
C LEU A 46 -11.75 -19.63 -4.81
N PHE A 47 -10.78 -18.93 -4.22
CA PHE A 47 -10.15 -19.37 -2.98
C PHE A 47 -11.10 -19.29 -1.80
N GLY A 48 -11.94 -18.25 -1.72
CA GLY A 48 -12.96 -18.11 -0.68
C GLY A 48 -13.95 -19.27 -0.64
N ASN A 49 -14.29 -19.84 -1.80
CA ASN A 49 -15.16 -21.02 -1.92
C ASN A 49 -14.50 -22.32 -1.45
N LEU A 50 -13.16 -22.40 -1.46
CA LEU A 50 -12.42 -23.57 -0.98
C LEU A 50 -12.34 -23.61 0.54
N ALA A 51 -12.04 -22.46 1.16
CA ALA A 51 -12.00 -22.34 2.61
C ALA A 51 -12.24 -20.89 3.06
N PRO A 52 -12.97 -20.67 4.18
CA PRO A 52 -13.13 -19.35 4.75
C PRO A 52 -11.77 -18.65 4.97
N GLY A 53 -11.65 -17.42 4.47
CA GLY A 53 -10.45 -16.59 4.61
C GLY A 53 -9.35 -16.81 3.57
N LEU A 54 -9.40 -17.89 2.77
CA LEU A 54 -8.35 -18.18 1.78
C LEU A 54 -8.32 -17.16 0.64
N GLY A 55 -9.45 -16.49 0.35
CA GLY A 55 -9.54 -15.37 -0.58
C GLY A 55 -8.54 -14.25 -0.28
N GLY A 56 -8.19 -14.04 1.00
CA GLY A 56 -7.20 -13.05 1.43
C GLY A 56 -5.83 -13.18 0.76
N LEU A 57 -5.47 -14.37 0.25
CA LEU A 57 -4.21 -14.55 -0.50
C LEU A 57 -4.17 -13.73 -1.79
N ALA A 58 -5.32 -13.45 -2.41
CA ALA A 58 -5.40 -12.63 -3.61
C ALA A 58 -5.22 -11.14 -3.32
N THR A 59 -5.32 -10.70 -2.05
CA THR A 59 -5.37 -9.27 -1.73
C THR A 59 -4.03 -8.56 -1.77
N GLY A 60 -2.92 -9.31 -1.69
CA GLY A 60 -1.58 -8.74 -1.58
C GLY A 60 -1.20 -7.82 -2.75
N ILE A 61 -1.73 -8.05 -3.95
CA ILE A 61 -1.39 -7.23 -5.12
C ILE A 61 -2.02 -5.84 -5.04
N TRP A 62 -3.21 -5.67 -4.46
CA TRP A 62 -3.81 -4.35 -4.24
C TRP A 62 -3.06 -3.51 -3.19
N MET A 63 -2.10 -4.10 -2.48
CA MET A 63 -1.35 -3.45 -1.40
C MET A 63 0.12 -3.22 -1.79
N LEU A 64 0.46 -3.31 -3.08
CA LEU A 64 1.85 -3.16 -3.55
C LEU A 64 2.34 -1.71 -3.50
N GLY A 65 1.43 -0.74 -3.68
CA GLY A 65 1.77 0.67 -3.79
C GLY A 65 2.48 1.19 -2.55
N GLY A 66 1.98 0.86 -1.38
CA GLY A 66 2.49 1.28 -0.08
C GLY A 66 3.91 0.82 0.19
N PRO A 67 4.19 -0.50 0.23
CA PRO A 67 5.53 -1.03 0.39
C PRO A 67 6.52 -0.49 -0.65
N LEU A 68 6.14 -0.40 -1.93
CA LEU A 68 7.01 0.13 -2.98
C LEU A 68 7.31 1.62 -2.77
N GLY A 69 6.29 2.44 -2.53
CA GLY A 69 6.43 3.86 -2.26
C GLY A 69 7.33 4.14 -1.06
N GLY A 70 7.07 3.44 0.05
CA GLY A 70 7.89 3.53 1.25
C GLY A 70 9.35 3.12 1.02
N PHE A 71 9.61 2.02 0.29
CA PHE A 71 10.96 1.53 0.04
C PHE A 71 11.80 2.40 -0.90
N ILE A 72 11.15 2.95 -1.93
CA ILE A 72 11.84 3.69 -2.99
C ILE A 72 12.07 5.14 -2.54
N ILE A 73 11.03 5.79 -2.00
CA ILE A 73 11.08 7.22 -1.67
C ILE A 73 11.72 7.44 -0.29
N ARG A 74 11.50 6.51 0.66
CA ARG A 74 12.12 6.50 1.99
C ARG A 74 11.84 7.76 2.82
N LYS A 75 10.61 8.30 2.70
CA LYS A 75 10.16 9.51 3.40
C LYS A 75 8.81 9.27 4.06
N PRO A 76 8.50 10.02 5.13
CA PRO A 76 7.20 9.95 5.77
C PRO A 76 6.09 10.31 4.80
N GLY A 77 5.06 9.48 4.81
CA GLY A 77 3.86 9.57 3.97
C GLY A 77 4.02 8.93 2.59
N ALA A 78 5.18 8.35 2.25
CA ALA A 78 5.41 7.81 0.91
C ALA A 78 4.60 6.54 0.62
N ALA A 79 4.42 5.66 1.60
CA ALA A 79 3.62 4.47 1.43
C ALA A 79 2.14 4.85 1.27
N LEU A 80 1.65 5.70 2.16
CA LEU A 80 0.27 6.20 2.10
C LEU A 80 -0.04 6.88 0.77
N PHE A 81 0.84 7.79 0.33
CA PHE A 81 0.61 8.59 -0.86
C PHE A 81 0.58 7.74 -2.14
N VAL A 82 1.53 6.81 -2.29
CA VAL A 82 1.60 5.97 -3.49
C VAL A 82 0.42 5.00 -3.55
N GLU A 83 0.02 4.39 -2.44
CA GLU A 83 -1.13 3.46 -2.37
C GLU A 83 -2.44 4.18 -2.70
N LEU A 84 -2.71 5.31 -2.04
CA LEU A 84 -3.94 6.07 -2.26
C LEU A 84 -4.03 6.62 -3.70
N LEU A 85 -2.92 7.08 -4.26
CA LEU A 85 -2.88 7.57 -5.63
C LEU A 85 -3.05 6.42 -6.64
N ALA A 86 -2.46 5.25 -6.37
CA ALA A 86 -2.66 4.05 -7.19
C ALA A 86 -4.12 3.60 -7.20
N ALA A 87 -4.75 3.54 -6.01
CA ALA A 87 -6.17 3.28 -5.86
C ALA A 87 -7.04 4.31 -6.61
N SER A 88 -6.67 5.60 -6.55
CA SER A 88 -7.35 6.67 -7.31
C SER A 88 -7.26 6.47 -8.82
N VAL A 89 -6.07 6.10 -9.33
CA VAL A 89 -5.87 5.80 -10.75
C VAL A 89 -6.73 4.60 -11.18
N SER A 90 -6.71 3.52 -10.38
CA SER A 90 -7.53 2.32 -10.67
C SER A 90 -9.03 2.64 -10.68
N ALA A 91 -9.50 3.42 -9.70
CA ALA A 91 -10.89 3.86 -9.62
C ALA A 91 -11.29 4.72 -10.83
N ALA A 92 -10.47 5.71 -11.17
CA ALA A 92 -10.72 6.61 -12.31
C ALA A 92 -10.75 5.87 -13.66
N LEU A 93 -9.98 4.79 -13.80
CA LEU A 93 -9.92 4.00 -15.04
C LEU A 93 -10.95 2.86 -15.12
N GLY A 94 -11.88 2.78 -14.16
CA GLY A 94 -13.03 1.87 -14.25
C GLY A 94 -12.99 0.67 -13.30
N SER A 95 -12.48 0.85 -12.08
CA SER A 95 -12.64 -0.16 -11.02
C SER A 95 -14.14 -0.41 -10.71
N GLN A 96 -14.56 -1.68 -10.64
CA GLN A 96 -15.94 -2.05 -10.32
C GLN A 96 -16.39 -1.61 -8.91
N TRP A 97 -15.45 -1.35 -8.00
CA TRP A 97 -15.72 -0.90 -6.63
C TRP A 97 -15.81 0.63 -6.49
N GLY A 98 -15.54 1.37 -7.57
CA GLY A 98 -15.71 2.82 -7.64
C GLY A 98 -14.98 3.56 -6.52
N ILE A 99 -15.71 4.37 -5.74
CA ILE A 99 -15.14 5.20 -4.66
C ILE A 99 -14.59 4.37 -3.49
N THR A 100 -15.14 3.17 -3.26
CA THR A 100 -14.71 2.33 -2.13
C THR A 100 -13.26 1.84 -2.30
N THR A 101 -12.77 1.77 -3.53
CA THR A 101 -11.35 1.52 -3.83
C THR A 101 -10.43 2.54 -3.17
N LEU A 102 -10.84 3.82 -3.07
CA LEU A 102 -10.06 4.86 -2.40
C LEU A 102 -10.06 4.67 -0.89
N TYR A 103 -11.18 4.26 -0.29
CA TYR A 103 -11.23 3.96 1.14
C TYR A 103 -10.31 2.79 1.49
N SER A 104 -10.33 1.73 0.68
CA SER A 104 -9.40 0.60 0.81
C SER A 104 -7.95 1.04 0.65
N GLY A 105 -7.62 1.82 -0.39
CA GLY A 105 -6.26 2.34 -0.59
C GLY A 105 -5.78 3.24 0.55
N LEU A 106 -6.68 4.01 1.16
CA LEU A 106 -6.38 4.86 2.31
C LEU A 106 -5.97 4.02 3.53
N VAL A 107 -6.78 3.03 3.91
CA VAL A 107 -6.51 2.20 5.10
C VAL A 107 -5.30 1.28 4.89
N GLN A 108 -5.10 0.77 3.68
CA GLN A 108 -3.94 -0.03 3.30
C GLN A 108 -2.66 0.80 3.35
N GLY A 109 -2.70 1.99 2.76
CA GLY A 109 -1.58 2.92 2.77
C GLY A 109 -1.20 3.33 4.20
N LEU A 110 -2.19 3.61 5.06
CA LEU A 110 -1.97 3.91 6.48
C LEU A 110 -1.35 2.72 7.21
N GLY A 111 -1.87 1.52 6.97
CA GLY A 111 -1.35 0.28 7.52
C GLY A 111 0.13 0.05 7.16
N ALA A 112 0.49 0.26 5.89
CA ALA A 112 1.87 0.16 5.43
C ALA A 112 2.77 1.24 6.05
N GLU A 113 2.33 2.49 6.06
CA GLU A 113 3.08 3.64 6.56
C GLU A 113 3.44 3.48 8.05
N LEU A 114 2.52 2.92 8.85
CA LEU A 114 2.73 2.66 10.27
C LEU A 114 4.01 1.84 10.51
N PHE A 115 4.28 0.83 9.68
CA PHE A 115 5.48 0.00 9.86
C PHE A 115 6.77 0.72 9.43
N PHE A 116 6.74 1.58 8.42
CA PHE A 116 7.89 2.44 8.12
C PHE A 116 8.16 3.45 9.23
N LEU A 117 7.10 3.98 9.84
CA LEU A 117 7.16 4.86 11.00
C LEU A 117 7.78 4.15 12.23
N LEU A 118 7.39 2.89 12.49
CA LEU A 118 7.94 2.09 13.59
C LEU A 118 9.46 1.90 13.48
N PHE A 119 10.01 1.83 12.26
CA PHE A 119 11.46 1.78 12.02
C PHE A 119 12.11 3.16 11.82
N VAL A 120 11.36 4.24 12.09
CA VAL A 120 11.79 5.65 11.98
C VAL A 120 12.41 5.95 10.60
N TYR A 121 11.95 5.26 9.54
CA TYR A 121 12.51 5.40 8.18
C TYR A 121 14.01 5.12 8.09
N ARG A 122 14.58 4.32 9.00
CA ARG A 122 16.02 4.02 9.04
C ARG A 122 16.38 2.63 8.51
N ARG A 123 15.43 1.70 8.41
CA ARG A 123 15.67 0.31 7.98
C ARG A 123 14.79 -0.06 6.79
N TYR A 124 15.42 -0.46 5.70
CA TYR A 124 14.79 -0.87 4.43
C TYR A 124 15.33 -2.24 4.02
N THR A 125 14.89 -3.27 4.72
CA THR A 125 15.29 -4.67 4.51
C THR A 125 14.09 -5.47 4.03
N ILE A 126 14.28 -6.67 3.48
CA ILE A 126 13.15 -7.51 3.08
C ILE A 126 12.13 -7.75 4.22
N VAL A 127 12.60 -7.80 5.47
CA VAL A 127 11.75 -7.90 6.66
C VAL A 127 10.86 -6.67 6.82
N THR A 128 11.40 -5.46 6.65
CA THR A 128 10.57 -4.25 6.77
C THR A 128 9.59 -4.11 5.61
N ALA A 129 9.91 -4.63 4.43
CA ALA A 129 8.96 -4.72 3.31
C ALA A 129 7.81 -5.68 3.63
N ALA A 130 8.13 -6.87 4.14
CA ALA A 130 7.14 -7.86 4.54
C ALA A 130 6.23 -7.32 5.65
N LEU A 131 6.79 -6.62 6.65
CA LEU A 131 6.03 -5.99 7.72
C LEU A 131 5.14 -4.85 7.22
N ALA A 132 5.60 -4.03 6.27
CA ALA A 132 4.77 -3.01 5.64
C ALA A 132 3.59 -3.65 4.87
N GLY A 133 3.82 -4.74 4.15
CA GLY A 133 2.75 -5.51 3.50
C GLY A 133 1.76 -6.09 4.52
N ALA A 134 2.25 -6.67 5.62
CA ALA A 134 1.41 -7.15 6.71
C ALA A 134 0.58 -6.02 7.34
N GLY A 135 1.17 -4.82 7.50
CA GLY A 135 0.46 -3.63 7.96
C GLY A 135 -0.65 -3.21 7.01
N ALA A 136 -0.39 -3.18 5.70
CA ALA A 136 -1.41 -2.90 4.70
C ALA A 136 -2.57 -3.91 4.78
N PHE A 137 -2.24 -5.18 4.96
CA PHE A 137 -3.23 -6.24 5.16
C PHE A 137 -4.09 -6.00 6.39
N CYS A 138 -3.49 -5.70 7.54
CA CYS A 138 -4.23 -5.35 8.75
C CYS A 138 -5.15 -4.14 8.53
N GLY A 139 -4.70 -3.14 7.78
CA GLY A 139 -5.49 -1.96 7.42
C GLY A 139 -6.73 -2.32 6.60
N ALA A 140 -6.57 -3.12 5.54
CA ALA A 140 -7.72 -3.60 4.76
C ALA A 140 -8.65 -4.48 5.58
N TRP A 141 -8.11 -5.42 6.35
CA TRP A 141 -8.91 -6.32 7.17
C TRP A 141 -9.76 -5.55 8.19
N ALA A 142 -9.19 -4.52 8.83
CA ALA A 142 -9.93 -3.68 9.76
C ALA A 142 -11.08 -2.91 9.08
N TYR A 143 -10.86 -2.42 7.85
CA TYR A 143 -11.90 -1.78 7.06
C TYR A 143 -13.03 -2.75 6.71
N GLU A 144 -12.70 -3.92 6.16
CA GLU A 144 -13.67 -4.97 5.81
C GLU A 144 -14.45 -5.48 7.03
N PHE A 145 -13.78 -5.63 8.17
CA PHE A 145 -14.45 -6.03 9.41
C PHE A 145 -15.48 -5.00 9.86
N VAL A 146 -15.16 -3.71 9.72
CA VAL A 146 -16.04 -2.62 10.12
C VAL A 146 -17.21 -2.49 9.13
N THR A 147 -16.96 -2.45 7.82
CA THR A 147 -18.01 -2.32 6.79
C THR A 147 -18.92 -3.54 6.75
N GLY A 148 -18.36 -4.75 6.81
CA GLY A 148 -19.13 -6.00 6.79
C GLY A 148 -20.02 -6.23 8.02
N ASN A 149 -19.78 -5.50 9.11
CA ASN A 149 -20.66 -5.49 10.28
C ASN A 149 -21.80 -4.45 10.14
N TYR A 150 -21.60 -3.35 9.41
CA TYR A 150 -22.65 -2.37 9.15
C TYR A 150 -23.70 -2.86 8.15
N GLU A 151 -23.33 -3.73 7.20
CA GLU A 151 -24.27 -4.30 6.22
C GLU A 151 -25.24 -5.34 6.83
N LYS A 152 -24.99 -5.78 8.06
CA LYS A 152 -25.78 -6.80 8.76
C LYS A 152 -26.72 -6.22 9.83
N ALA A 153 -26.72 -4.90 10.01
CA ALA A 153 -27.55 -4.17 10.98
C ALA A 153 -28.74 -3.49 10.28
#